data_AF-A0A6P7HBL2-F1
#
_entry.id   AF-A0A6P7HBL2-F1
#
_cell.length_a   1.000
_cell.length_b   1.000
_cell.length_c   1.000
_cell.angle_alpha   90.00
_cell.angle_beta   90.00
_cell.angle_gamma   90.00
#
_symmetry.space_group_name_H-M   'P 1'
#
loop_
_entity.id
_entity.type
_entity.pdbx_description
1 polymer ?
#
loop_
_entity_poly.entity_id
_entity_poly.type
_entity_poly.pdbx_seq_one_letter_code
_entity_poly.pdbx_strand_id
1 'polypeptide(L)'
;MSENSKAQITQLFTSFDSFVKILEDSEWFPTAKIEDIKTAFKLGNYIEKTTHHFKSNDLWNNFSATLTSWWKTKNRTKVYCDSVYSFACDELLIRFFRCSNISHNTLDIAVTIYTSLFPKTRFESLLERLILDAGNLEAVTDYLNSTTNDGNAKHLEYQLKLRYWDILLQLGQESALKEQIKDMLLPYNVETFLYILIGILSLDELSETEKQVQNIILNDIINKMFDRSLLGKQFWLTLFKKIDKTCTYTVCKNFNTFLSNFLNFIIYVGSMMKKVGNFWKSDPNICFYPEIEYADILAHIINLNEIDSIRLTLKDRLKDAKESTKSDIWDQILSDISNK
;
A
#
# COMPACT_ATOMS: atom_id res chain seq x y z
N MET A 1 -3.87 10.23 43.86
CA MET A 1 -4.70 10.96 42.87
C MET A 1 -6.15 10.73 43.21
N SER A 2 -6.94 11.78 43.42
CA SER A 2 -8.39 11.66 43.67
C SER A 2 -9.10 11.10 42.42
N GLU A 3 -10.26 10.45 42.61
CA GLU A 3 -11.07 9.93 41.49
C GLU A 3 -11.42 11.02 40.46
N ASN A 4 -11.64 12.26 40.92
CA ASN A 4 -11.87 13.42 40.07
C ASN A 4 -10.69 13.75 39.15
N SER A 5 -9.44 13.65 39.61
CA SER A 5 -8.26 13.92 38.77
C SER A 5 -8.09 12.86 37.68
N LYS A 6 -8.42 11.59 37.96
CA LYS A 6 -8.38 10.53 36.95
C LYS A 6 -9.45 10.74 35.87
N ALA A 7 -10.68 11.08 36.27
CA ALA A 7 -11.76 11.35 35.34
C ALA A 7 -11.44 12.52 34.37
N GLN A 8 -10.85 13.60 34.89
CA GLN A 8 -10.45 14.76 34.08
C GLN A 8 -9.36 14.42 33.06
N ILE A 9 -8.36 13.62 33.44
CA ILE A 9 -7.30 13.17 32.52
C ILE A 9 -7.87 12.25 31.44
N THR A 10 -8.77 11.33 31.80
CA THR A 10 -9.44 10.46 30.82
C THR A 10 -10.28 11.27 29.85
N GLN A 11 -11.00 12.30 30.32
CA GLN A 11 -11.79 13.17 29.45
C GLN A 11 -10.89 13.93 28.45
N LEU A 12 -9.73 14.41 28.91
CA LEU A 12 -8.75 15.08 28.06
C LEU A 12 -8.22 14.14 26.97
N PHE A 13 -7.78 12.92 27.30
CA PHE A 13 -7.34 11.94 26.31
C PHE A 13 -8.46 11.55 25.33
N THR A 14 -9.68 11.42 25.84
CA THR A 14 -10.86 11.12 25.00
C THR A 14 -11.16 12.26 24.02
N SER A 15 -10.91 13.51 24.41
CA SER A 15 -11.11 14.68 23.54
C SER A 15 -10.12 14.67 22.38
N PHE A 16 -8.83 14.41 22.65
CA PHE A 16 -7.80 14.24 21.61
C PHE A 16 -8.11 13.05 20.70
N ASP A 17 -8.51 11.90 21.26
CA ASP A 17 -8.91 10.71 20.49
C ASP A 17 -10.09 10.99 19.57
N SER A 18 -11.10 11.69 20.08
CA SER A 18 -12.33 12.01 19.33
C SER A 18 -12.03 12.94 18.16
N PHE A 19 -11.19 13.95 18.38
CA PHE A 19 -10.75 14.85 17.31
C PHE A 19 -9.96 14.13 16.23
N VAL A 20 -9.00 13.29 16.64
CA VAL A 20 -8.21 12.51 15.69
C VAL A 20 -9.08 11.55 14.88
N LYS A 21 -10.08 10.91 15.50
CA LYS A 21 -11.05 10.08 14.78
C LYS A 21 -11.80 10.86 13.70
N ILE A 22 -12.22 12.09 14.01
CA ILE A 22 -12.86 12.98 13.01
C ILE A 22 -11.90 13.27 11.85
N LEU A 23 -10.63 13.56 12.13
CA LEU A 23 -9.64 13.85 11.08
C LEU A 23 -9.32 12.65 10.18
N GLU A 24 -9.45 11.43 10.70
CA GLU A 24 -9.17 10.19 9.98
C GLU A 24 -10.38 9.64 9.23
N ASP A 25 -11.59 9.97 9.68
CA ASP A 25 -12.83 9.54 9.05
C ASP A 25 -13.12 10.37 7.79
N SER A 26 -12.74 9.83 6.63
CA SER A 26 -13.00 10.47 5.34
C SER A 26 -14.49 10.59 4.99
N GLU A 27 -15.34 9.73 5.55
CA GLU A 27 -16.79 9.73 5.28
C GLU A 27 -17.55 10.73 6.16
N TRP A 28 -16.96 11.14 7.28
CA TRP A 28 -17.55 12.14 8.16
C TRP A 28 -17.72 13.50 7.46
N PHE A 29 -16.70 13.98 6.75
CA PHE A 29 -16.72 15.31 6.11
C PHE A 29 -17.88 15.55 5.13
N PRO A 30 -18.18 14.65 4.17
CA PRO A 30 -19.30 14.84 3.25
C PRO A 30 -20.67 14.66 3.92
N THR A 31 -20.76 13.93 5.03
CA THR A 31 -22.03 13.58 5.70
C THR A 31 -22.34 14.42 6.95
N ALA A 32 -21.38 15.20 7.44
CA ALA A 32 -21.50 15.98 8.67
C ALA A 32 -22.59 17.06 8.58
N LYS A 33 -23.43 17.15 9.62
CA LYS A 33 -24.43 18.21 9.75
C LYS A 33 -23.81 19.45 10.38
N ILE A 34 -24.51 20.59 10.25
CA ILE A 34 -24.07 21.89 10.78
C ILE A 34 -23.63 21.80 12.25
N GLU A 35 -24.40 21.11 13.10
CA GLU A 35 -24.09 20.98 14.53
C GLU A 35 -22.86 20.09 14.80
N ASP A 36 -22.64 19.08 13.97
CA ASP A 36 -21.45 18.23 14.05
C ASP A 36 -20.20 19.03 13.68
N ILE A 37 -20.28 19.84 12.62
CA ILE A 37 -19.20 20.73 12.17
C ILE A 37 -18.86 21.75 13.27
N LYS A 38 -19.88 22.41 13.85
CA LYS A 38 -19.68 23.34 14.98
C LYS A 38 -18.99 22.64 16.16
N THR A 39 -19.42 21.42 16.48
CA THR A 39 -18.86 20.65 17.60
C THR A 39 -17.41 20.26 17.32
N ALA A 40 -17.09 19.84 16.10
CA ALA A 40 -15.73 19.52 15.68
C ALA A 40 -14.78 20.73 15.75
N PHE A 41 -15.20 21.91 15.28
CA PHE A 41 -14.40 23.13 15.41
C PHE A 41 -14.25 23.60 16.85
N LYS A 42 -15.28 23.46 17.70
CA LYS A 42 -15.16 23.73 19.15
C LYS A 42 -14.16 22.78 19.81
N LEU A 43 -14.19 21.50 19.45
CA LEU A 43 -13.25 20.50 19.94
C LEU A 43 -11.81 20.79 19.47
N GLY A 44 -11.63 21.16 18.20
CA GLY A 44 -10.34 21.59 17.66
C GLY A 44 -9.78 22.81 18.40
N ASN A 45 -10.61 23.84 18.62
CA ASN A 45 -10.20 25.03 19.37
C ASN A 45 -9.85 24.71 20.82
N TYR A 46 -10.58 23.80 21.46
CA TYR A 46 -10.23 23.29 22.78
C TYR A 46 -8.86 22.60 22.79
N ILE A 47 -8.57 21.78 21.77
CA ILE A 47 -7.27 21.12 21.60
C ILE A 47 -6.15 22.15 21.40
N GLU A 48 -6.32 23.14 20.51
CA GLU A 48 -5.32 24.20 20.30
C GLU A 48 -4.99 24.93 21.60
N LYS A 49 -6.02 25.35 22.35
CA LYS A 49 -5.86 26.02 23.65
C LYS A 49 -5.15 25.13 24.67
N THR A 50 -5.50 23.85 24.70
CA THR A 50 -4.92 22.89 25.63
C THR A 50 -3.46 22.61 25.28
N THR A 51 -3.14 22.41 24.00
CA THR A 51 -1.77 22.28 23.51
C THR A 51 -0.95 23.52 23.81
N HIS A 52 -1.50 24.72 23.58
CA HIS A 52 -0.83 25.97 23.92
C HIS A 52 -0.55 26.08 25.43
N HIS A 53 -1.51 25.71 26.28
CA HIS A 53 -1.34 25.69 27.73
C HIS A 53 -0.26 24.69 28.18
N PHE A 54 -0.22 23.48 27.63
CA PHE A 54 0.85 22.52 27.96
C PHE A 54 2.22 22.98 27.46
N LYS A 55 2.28 23.63 26.29
CA LYS A 55 3.52 24.20 25.75
C LYS A 55 4.01 25.38 26.58
N SER A 56 3.13 26.29 27.01
CA SER A 56 3.52 27.43 27.84
C SER A 56 4.03 27.04 29.22
N ASN A 57 3.77 25.80 29.66
CA ASN A 57 4.22 25.25 30.93
C ASN A 57 5.36 24.21 30.77
N ASP A 58 5.92 24.03 29.57
CA ASP A 58 6.95 23.01 29.27
C ASP A 58 6.54 21.56 29.60
N LEU A 59 5.23 21.28 29.61
CA LEU A 59 4.67 19.96 29.93
C LEU A 59 4.26 19.14 28.70
N TRP A 60 4.36 19.74 27.50
CA TRP A 60 3.86 19.13 26.27
C TRP A 60 4.49 17.76 25.95
N ASN A 61 5.81 17.63 26.07
CA ASN A 61 6.52 16.38 25.75
C ASN A 61 6.05 15.22 26.65
N ASN A 62 5.87 15.50 27.94
CA ASN A 62 5.37 14.52 28.91
C ASN A 62 3.92 14.13 28.62
N PHE A 63 3.08 15.10 28.28
CA PHE A 63 1.69 14.86 27.89
C PHE A 63 1.61 14.01 26.61
N SER A 64 2.35 14.39 25.56
CA SER A 64 2.37 13.69 24.27
C SER A 64 2.85 12.24 24.40
N ALA A 65 3.89 11.99 25.20
CA ALA A 65 4.36 10.64 25.49
C ALA A 65 3.29 9.80 26.22
N THR A 66 2.57 10.41 27.15
CA THR A 66 1.50 9.73 27.90
C THR A 66 0.28 9.44 27.02
N LEU A 67 -0.13 10.40 26.18
CA LEU A 67 -1.21 10.22 25.20
C LEU A 67 -0.87 9.11 24.21
N THR A 68 0.37 9.08 23.73
CA THR A 68 0.86 8.03 22.81
C THR A 68 0.82 6.65 23.48
N SER A 69 1.25 6.55 24.74
CA SER A 69 1.16 5.31 25.51
C SER A 69 -0.29 4.83 25.65
N TRP A 70 -1.21 5.75 25.94
CA TRP A 70 -2.64 5.45 26.02
C TRP A 70 -3.20 4.99 24.67
N TRP A 71 -2.80 5.58 23.55
CA TRP A 71 -3.20 5.12 22.21
C TRP A 71 -2.66 3.74 21.83
N LYS A 72 -1.45 3.40 22.26
CA LYS A 72 -0.92 2.03 22.08
C LYS A 72 -1.81 0.98 22.74
N THR A 73 -2.43 1.30 23.89
CA THR A 73 -3.41 0.38 24.51
C THR A 73 -4.69 0.18 23.67
N LYS A 74 -4.94 1.07 22.70
CA LYS A 74 -6.03 0.97 21.72
C LYS A 74 -5.56 0.48 20.33
N ASN A 75 -4.38 -0.12 20.23
CA ASN A 75 -3.77 -0.58 18.98
C ASN A 75 -3.54 0.52 17.91
N ARG A 76 -3.45 1.80 18.31
CA ARG A 76 -3.09 2.89 17.40
C ARG A 76 -1.59 3.16 17.54
N THR A 77 -0.89 3.18 16.41
CA THR A 77 0.55 3.45 16.37
C THR A 77 0.87 4.77 15.69
N LYS A 78 -0.09 5.36 14.95
CA LYS A 78 0.08 6.68 14.36
C LYS A 78 0.25 7.75 15.43
N VAL A 79 1.39 8.44 15.37
CA VAL A 79 1.68 9.61 16.20
C VAL A 79 1.54 10.86 15.35
N TYR A 80 0.70 11.79 15.78
CA TYR A 80 0.54 13.08 15.12
C TYR A 80 1.59 14.07 15.62
N CYS A 81 2.14 14.84 14.69
CA CYS A 81 3.09 15.90 15.01
C CYS A 81 2.42 17.00 15.83
N ASP A 82 3.22 17.69 16.64
CA ASP A 82 2.80 18.82 17.47
C ASP A 82 2.04 19.91 16.70
N SER A 83 2.41 20.13 15.44
CA SER A 83 1.75 21.10 14.55
C SER A 83 0.27 20.78 14.37
N VAL A 84 -0.09 19.49 14.26
CA VAL A 84 -1.49 19.05 14.06
C VAL A 84 -2.37 19.50 15.21
N TYR A 85 -1.90 19.40 16.46
CA TYR A 85 -2.69 19.85 17.60
C TYR A 85 -2.59 21.36 17.83
N SER A 86 -1.46 21.98 17.47
CA SER A 86 -1.27 23.43 17.60
C SER A 86 -2.13 24.22 16.62
N PHE A 87 -2.47 23.60 15.49
CA PHE A 87 -3.30 24.16 14.41
C PHE A 87 -4.47 23.23 14.08
N ALA A 88 -5.09 22.62 15.09
CA ALA A 88 -6.14 21.61 14.94
C ALA A 88 -7.32 22.09 14.08
N CYS A 89 -7.75 23.34 14.22
CA CYS A 89 -8.82 23.90 13.40
C CYS A 89 -8.40 24.11 11.94
N ASP A 90 -7.12 24.40 11.69
CA ASP A 90 -6.59 24.54 10.33
C ASP A 90 -6.56 23.18 9.64
N GLU A 91 -6.10 22.15 10.34
CA GLU A 91 -6.10 20.77 9.83
C GLU A 91 -7.52 20.28 9.53
N LEU A 92 -8.50 20.60 10.39
CA LEU A 92 -9.89 20.29 10.13
C LEU A 92 -10.39 20.98 8.85
N LEU A 93 -10.13 22.28 8.70
CA LEU A 93 -10.56 23.04 7.54
C LEU A 93 -9.85 22.59 6.25
N ILE A 94 -8.56 22.24 6.31
CA ILE A 94 -7.83 21.63 5.19
C ILE A 94 -8.53 20.34 4.72
N ARG A 95 -9.00 19.50 5.66
CA ARG A 95 -9.74 18.28 5.31
C ARG A 95 -11.06 18.57 4.61
N PHE A 96 -11.79 19.61 5.02
CA PHE A 96 -12.97 20.08 4.30
C PHE A 96 -12.63 20.46 2.84
N PHE A 97 -11.57 21.24 2.62
CA PHE A 97 -11.16 21.64 1.26
C PHE A 97 -10.64 20.49 0.39
N ARG A 98 -10.02 19.47 0.99
CA ARG A 98 -9.44 18.32 0.26
C ARG A 98 -10.44 17.18 0.03
N CYS A 99 -11.65 17.28 0.57
CA CYS A 99 -12.68 16.25 0.38
C CYS A 99 -13.34 16.40 -1.00
N SER A 100 -13.18 15.38 -1.86
CA SER A 100 -13.66 15.41 -3.25
C SER A 100 -15.19 15.43 -3.40
N ASN A 101 -15.93 14.95 -2.41
CA ASN A 101 -17.39 14.79 -2.46
C ASN A 101 -18.14 15.74 -1.50
N ILE A 102 -17.56 16.88 -1.18
CA ILE A 102 -18.17 17.82 -0.24
C ILE A 102 -19.16 18.76 -0.94
N SER A 103 -20.31 19.00 -0.32
CA SER A 103 -21.25 19.99 -0.84
C SER A 103 -20.72 21.41 -0.60
N HIS A 104 -20.96 22.32 -1.55
CA HIS A 104 -20.61 23.74 -1.39
C HIS A 104 -21.17 24.33 -0.10
N ASN A 105 -22.42 23.99 0.25
CA ASN A 105 -23.04 24.45 1.49
C ASN A 105 -22.27 23.99 2.74
N THR A 106 -21.87 22.71 2.79
CA THR A 106 -21.08 22.16 3.90
C THR A 106 -19.74 22.89 4.05
N LEU A 107 -19.07 23.17 2.92
CA LEU A 107 -17.81 23.90 2.91
C LEU A 107 -17.99 25.35 3.38
N ASP A 108 -19.01 26.05 2.89
CA ASP A 108 -19.34 27.43 3.29
C ASP A 108 -19.61 27.54 4.79
N ILE A 109 -20.32 26.56 5.35
CA ILE A 109 -20.57 26.45 6.79
C ILE A 109 -19.24 26.30 7.55
N ALA A 110 -18.35 25.41 7.11
CA ALA A 110 -17.05 25.20 7.75
C ALA A 110 -16.18 26.47 7.71
N VAL A 111 -16.13 27.16 6.57
CA VAL A 111 -15.42 28.44 6.42
C VAL A 111 -16.00 29.52 7.32
N THR A 112 -17.34 29.62 7.38
CA THR A 112 -18.03 30.60 8.24
C THR A 112 -17.72 30.36 9.72
N ILE A 113 -17.76 29.11 10.16
CA ILE A 113 -17.42 28.75 11.55
C ILE A 113 -15.95 29.07 11.83
N TYR A 114 -15.04 28.69 10.93
CA TYR A 114 -13.61 28.95 11.11
C TYR A 114 -13.29 30.45 11.21
N THR A 115 -13.83 31.27 10.30
CA THR A 115 -13.63 32.73 10.29
C THR A 115 -14.31 33.44 11.46
N SER A 116 -15.31 32.81 12.11
CA SER A 116 -15.88 33.31 13.36
C SER A 116 -14.98 33.06 14.58
N LEU A 117 -14.08 32.07 14.51
CA LEU A 117 -13.18 31.68 15.61
C LEU A 117 -11.80 32.30 15.50
N PHE A 118 -11.34 32.59 14.27
CA PHE A 118 -9.96 33.00 13.99
C PHE A 118 -9.89 34.25 13.11
N PRO A 119 -8.82 35.07 13.26
CA PRO A 119 -8.67 36.28 12.47
C PRO A 119 -8.49 35.96 10.97
N LYS A 120 -8.93 36.91 10.14
CA LYS A 120 -8.86 36.82 8.67
C LYS A 120 -7.46 36.48 8.16
N THR A 121 -6.41 37.04 8.78
CA THR A 121 -5.01 36.80 8.40
C THR A 121 -4.60 35.33 8.53
N ARG A 122 -5.10 34.61 9.54
CA ARG A 122 -4.85 33.16 9.69
C ARG A 122 -5.52 32.37 8.57
N PHE A 123 -6.74 32.75 8.21
CA PHE A 123 -7.46 32.15 7.09
C PHE A 123 -6.79 32.43 5.74
N GLU A 124 -6.32 33.65 5.49
CA GLU A 124 -5.58 34.02 4.27
C GLU A 124 -4.30 33.17 4.12
N SER A 125 -3.51 33.04 5.19
CA SER A 125 -2.31 32.19 5.17
C SER A 125 -2.64 30.72 4.93
N LEU A 126 -3.75 30.22 5.47
CA LEU A 126 -4.23 28.86 5.21
C LEU A 126 -4.59 28.65 3.73
N LEU A 127 -5.29 29.62 3.13
CA LEU A 127 -5.67 29.58 1.71
C LEU A 127 -4.43 29.65 0.81
N GLU A 128 -3.49 30.55 1.09
CA GLU A 128 -2.22 30.63 0.35
C GLU A 128 -1.50 29.27 0.34
N ARG A 129 -1.41 28.62 1.50
CA ARG A 129 -0.83 27.28 1.61
C ARG A 129 -1.59 26.24 0.77
N LEU A 130 -2.92 26.24 0.83
CA LEU A 130 -3.75 25.31 0.04
C LEU A 130 -3.58 25.51 -1.47
N ILE A 131 -3.48 26.77 -1.92
CA ILE A 131 -3.26 27.12 -3.33
C ILE A 131 -1.88 26.64 -3.79
N LEU A 132 -0.84 26.89 -2.99
CA LEU A 132 0.51 26.42 -3.29
C LEU A 132 0.58 24.89 -3.33
N ASP A 133 -0.05 24.21 -2.37
CA ASP A 133 -0.11 22.74 -2.34
C ASP A 133 -0.82 22.18 -3.58
N ALA A 134 -1.93 22.80 -4.00
CA ALA A 134 -2.66 22.40 -5.20
C ALA A 134 -1.83 22.62 -6.47
N GLY A 135 -1.16 23.78 -6.60
CA GLY A 135 -0.29 24.07 -7.74
C GLY A 135 0.92 23.13 -7.82
N ASN A 136 1.49 22.74 -6.66
CA ASN A 136 2.56 21.74 -6.62
C ASN A 136 2.07 20.36 -7.07
N LEU A 137 0.87 19.95 -6.63
CA LEU A 137 0.27 18.69 -7.04
C LEU A 137 0.00 18.66 -8.55
N GLU A 138 -0.52 19.76 -9.09
CA GLU A 138 -0.75 19.93 -10.53
C GLU A 138 0.57 19.85 -11.31
N ALA A 139 1.60 20.58 -10.88
CA ALA A 139 2.92 20.54 -11.52
C ALA A 139 3.56 19.14 -11.49
N VAL A 140 3.40 18.39 -10.39
CA VAL A 140 3.83 16.99 -10.30
C VAL A 140 3.02 16.12 -11.25
N THR A 141 1.71 16.33 -11.34
CA THR A 141 0.82 15.59 -12.23
C THR A 141 1.19 15.85 -13.70
N ASP A 142 1.44 17.09 -14.08
CA ASP A 142 1.88 17.48 -15.42
C ASP A 142 3.27 16.93 -15.76
N TYR A 143 4.18 16.90 -14.79
CA TYR A 143 5.48 16.25 -14.95
C TYR A 143 5.34 14.75 -15.20
N LEU A 144 4.47 14.06 -14.46
CA LEU A 144 4.19 12.64 -14.67
C LEU A 144 3.53 12.37 -16.03
N ASN A 145 2.60 13.23 -16.44
CA ASN A 145 1.93 13.11 -17.73
C ASN A 145 2.88 13.39 -18.91
N SER A 146 3.86 14.29 -18.74
CA SER A 146 4.84 14.66 -19.77
C SER A 146 6.04 13.73 -19.84
N THR A 147 6.36 13.00 -18.77
CA THR A 147 7.40 11.97 -18.78
C THR A 147 6.83 10.66 -19.31
N THR A 148 6.95 10.44 -20.62
CA THR A 148 6.52 9.23 -21.35
C THR A 148 7.18 7.91 -20.93
N ASN A 149 7.97 7.90 -19.84
CA ASN A 149 8.50 6.66 -19.26
C ASN A 149 7.53 6.16 -18.18
N ASP A 150 6.66 5.25 -18.60
CA ASP A 150 5.67 4.49 -17.81
C ASP A 150 6.24 3.94 -16.48
N GLY A 151 7.55 3.70 -16.41
CA GLY A 151 8.25 3.25 -15.19
C GLY A 151 8.20 4.23 -14.01
N ASN A 152 8.32 5.55 -14.25
CA ASN A 152 8.33 6.54 -13.15
C ASN A 152 6.93 6.75 -12.57
N ALA A 153 5.90 6.77 -13.43
CA ALA A 153 4.51 6.89 -13.01
C ALA A 153 4.06 5.67 -12.19
N LYS A 154 4.38 4.45 -12.67
CA LYS A 154 4.10 3.21 -11.94
C LYS A 154 4.82 3.12 -10.61
N HIS A 155 6.10 3.51 -10.56
CA HIS A 155 6.85 3.52 -9.31
C HIS A 155 6.21 4.45 -8.26
N LEU A 156 5.79 5.66 -8.69
CA LEU A 156 5.07 6.57 -7.80
C LEU A 156 3.71 6.01 -7.36
N GLU A 157 2.96 5.36 -8.25
CA GLU A 157 1.71 4.70 -7.90
C GLU A 157 1.92 3.66 -6.79
N TYR A 158 2.97 2.84 -6.89
CA TYR A 158 3.31 1.87 -5.84
C TYR A 158 3.61 2.54 -4.51
N GLN A 159 4.41 3.61 -4.52
CA GLN A 159 4.74 4.37 -3.31
C GLN A 159 3.49 5.00 -2.68
N LEU A 160 2.62 5.63 -3.47
CA LEU A 160 1.40 6.25 -2.97
C LEU A 160 0.45 5.21 -2.38
N LYS A 161 0.28 4.06 -3.05
CA LYS A 161 -0.55 2.98 -2.55
C LYS A 161 0.01 2.37 -1.27
N LEU A 162 1.33 2.14 -1.22
CA LEU A 162 2.02 1.66 -0.02
C LEU A 162 1.84 2.66 1.15
N ARG A 163 2.01 3.96 0.92
CA ARG A 163 1.81 4.99 1.94
C ARG A 163 0.38 5.03 2.45
N TYR A 164 -0.61 4.93 1.57
CA TYR A 164 -2.02 4.85 1.97
C TYR A 164 -2.28 3.62 2.86
N TRP A 165 -1.74 2.45 2.50
CA TRP A 165 -1.89 1.23 3.27
C TRP A 165 -1.10 1.20 4.58
N ASP A 166 0.08 1.83 4.62
CA ASP A 166 0.83 2.08 5.85
C ASP A 166 0.01 2.96 6.81
N ILE A 167 -0.66 3.99 6.29
CA ILE A 167 -1.60 4.78 7.10
C ILE A 167 -2.71 3.88 7.68
N LEU A 168 -3.39 3.07 6.87
CA LEU A 168 -4.44 2.16 7.37
C LEU A 168 -3.94 1.26 8.50
N LEU A 169 -2.73 0.71 8.34
CA LEU A 169 -2.10 -0.14 9.36
C LEU A 169 -1.84 0.65 10.65
N GLN A 170 -1.29 1.86 10.55
CA GLN A 170 -1.02 2.72 11.69
C GLN A 170 -2.29 3.19 12.42
N LEU A 171 -3.42 3.24 11.71
CA LEU A 171 -4.75 3.51 12.24
C LEU A 171 -5.42 2.29 12.89
N GLY A 172 -4.80 1.11 12.84
CA GLY A 172 -5.37 -0.14 13.34
C GLY A 172 -6.44 -0.74 12.41
N GLN A 173 -6.51 -0.31 11.15
CA GLN A 173 -7.46 -0.77 10.13
C GLN A 173 -6.87 -1.89 9.26
N GLU A 174 -6.17 -2.84 9.87
CA GLU A 174 -5.54 -3.97 9.17
C GLU A 174 -6.56 -4.84 8.42
N SER A 175 -7.78 -4.99 8.94
CA SER A 175 -8.85 -5.74 8.26
C SER A 175 -9.24 -5.11 6.93
N ALA A 176 -9.40 -3.78 6.89
CA ALA A 176 -9.73 -3.05 5.68
C ALA A 176 -8.61 -3.15 4.63
N LEU A 177 -7.34 -3.09 5.07
CA LEU A 177 -6.19 -3.35 4.21
C LEU A 177 -6.25 -4.76 3.58
N LYS A 178 -6.46 -5.79 4.40
CA LYS A 178 -6.56 -7.18 3.94
C LYS A 178 -7.72 -7.39 2.97
N GLU A 179 -8.86 -6.74 3.20
CA GLU A 179 -10.00 -6.79 2.28
C GLU A 179 -9.67 -6.16 0.93
N GLN A 180 -9.00 -5.01 0.91
CA GLN A 180 -8.57 -4.38 -0.35
C GLN A 180 -7.59 -5.26 -1.14
N ILE A 181 -6.61 -5.89 -0.47
CA ILE A 181 -5.65 -6.78 -1.12
C ILE A 181 -6.36 -8.01 -1.70
N LYS A 182 -7.29 -8.60 -0.94
CA LYS A 182 -8.08 -9.75 -1.40
C LYS A 182 -8.95 -9.39 -2.61
N ASP A 183 -9.58 -8.22 -2.61
CA ASP A 183 -10.39 -7.73 -3.71
C ASP A 183 -9.55 -7.57 -5.00
N MET A 184 -8.32 -7.06 -4.88
CA MET A 184 -7.38 -6.97 -6.01
C MET A 184 -6.96 -8.33 -6.57
N LEU A 185 -7.01 -9.40 -5.77
CA LEU A 185 -6.65 -10.76 -6.17
C LEU A 185 -7.84 -11.58 -6.69
N LEU A 186 -9.05 -10.99 -6.76
CA LEU A 186 -10.21 -11.66 -7.34
C LEU A 186 -10.04 -11.84 -8.86
N PRO A 187 -10.59 -12.91 -9.46
CA PRO A 187 -10.34 -13.25 -10.87
C PRO A 187 -10.64 -12.13 -11.88
N TYR A 188 -11.62 -11.27 -11.59
CA TYR A 188 -12.03 -10.16 -12.46
C TYR A 188 -11.19 -8.88 -12.26
N ASN A 189 -10.43 -8.80 -11.17
CA ASN A 189 -9.61 -7.63 -10.78
C ASN A 189 -8.11 -7.89 -10.96
N VAL A 190 -7.67 -9.15 -10.86
CA VAL A 190 -6.25 -9.53 -10.81
C VAL A 190 -5.47 -9.09 -12.03
N GLU A 191 -6.08 -9.11 -13.22
CA GLU A 191 -5.44 -8.62 -14.43
C GLU A 191 -5.05 -7.13 -14.33
N THR A 192 -5.95 -6.34 -13.75
CA THR A 192 -5.80 -4.89 -13.64
C THR A 192 -4.89 -4.52 -12.49
N PHE A 193 -4.94 -5.20 -11.35
CA PHE A 193 -4.30 -4.70 -10.12
C PHE A 193 -3.07 -5.49 -9.64
N LEU A 194 -2.77 -6.66 -10.21
CA LEU A 194 -1.63 -7.46 -9.74
C LEU A 194 -0.29 -6.72 -9.87
N TYR A 195 -0.15 -5.84 -10.86
CA TYR A 195 1.08 -5.06 -11.04
C TYR A 195 1.37 -4.13 -9.86
N ILE A 196 0.33 -3.60 -9.20
CA ILE A 196 0.47 -2.76 -8.02
C ILE A 196 1.05 -3.58 -6.86
N LEU A 197 0.52 -4.80 -6.64
CA LEU A 197 0.97 -5.65 -5.54
C LEU A 197 2.42 -6.12 -5.75
N ILE A 198 2.76 -6.58 -6.95
CA ILE A 198 4.13 -6.98 -7.29
C ILE A 198 5.07 -5.78 -7.28
N GLY A 199 4.60 -4.63 -7.76
CA GLY A 199 5.32 -3.36 -7.73
C GLY A 199 5.69 -2.94 -6.31
N ILE A 200 4.72 -2.95 -5.38
CA ILE A 200 4.96 -2.64 -3.96
C ILE A 200 5.96 -3.63 -3.33
N LEU A 201 5.85 -4.93 -3.63
CA LEU A 201 6.83 -5.92 -3.16
C LEU A 201 8.23 -5.71 -3.75
N SER A 202 8.34 -5.05 -4.91
CA SER A 202 9.63 -4.75 -5.53
C SER A 202 10.33 -3.50 -4.97
N LEU A 203 9.64 -2.70 -4.14
CA LEU A 203 10.22 -1.51 -3.51
C LEU A 203 11.28 -1.88 -2.46
N ASP A 204 12.35 -1.09 -2.44
CA ASP A 204 13.43 -1.10 -1.47
C ASP A 204 13.36 0.10 -0.50
N GLU A 205 14.22 0.10 0.53
CA GLU A 205 14.35 1.21 1.51
C GLU A 205 13.06 1.59 2.27
N LEU A 206 12.38 0.61 2.85
CA LEU A 206 11.12 0.82 3.56
C LEU A 206 11.27 0.95 5.08
N SER A 207 10.35 1.71 5.70
CA SER A 207 10.19 1.74 7.16
C SER A 207 9.66 0.39 7.68
N GLU A 208 9.78 0.15 9.00
CA GLU A 208 9.31 -1.09 9.61
C GLU A 208 7.80 -1.33 9.46
N THR A 209 6.97 -0.28 9.46
CA THR A 209 5.53 -0.41 9.25
C THR A 209 5.19 -0.68 7.78
N GLU A 210 5.92 -0.08 6.84
CA GLU A 210 5.78 -0.38 5.41
C GLU A 210 6.19 -1.82 5.08
N LYS A 211 7.22 -2.36 5.74
CA LYS A 211 7.57 -3.80 5.63
C LYS A 211 6.45 -4.71 6.14
N GLN A 212 5.69 -4.29 7.15
CA GLN A 212 4.52 -5.05 7.62
C GLN A 212 3.43 -5.09 6.54
N VAL A 213 3.20 -3.98 5.82
CA VAL A 213 2.29 -3.96 4.66
C VAL A 213 2.78 -4.91 3.57
N GLN A 214 4.07 -4.88 3.21
CA GLN A 214 4.65 -5.85 2.26
C GLN A 214 4.43 -7.29 2.70
N ASN A 215 4.60 -7.62 3.99
CA ASN A 215 4.38 -8.96 4.50
C ASN A 215 2.91 -9.41 4.38
N ILE A 216 1.95 -8.51 4.60
CA ILE A 216 0.53 -8.80 4.39
C ILE A 216 0.27 -9.12 2.91
N ILE A 217 0.76 -8.28 2.00
CA ILE A 217 0.64 -8.49 0.54
C ILE A 217 1.27 -9.82 0.14
N LEU A 218 2.49 -10.09 0.60
CA LEU A 218 3.25 -11.30 0.30
C LEU A 218 2.48 -12.56 0.72
N ASN A 219 1.89 -12.56 1.92
CA ASN A 219 1.12 -13.70 2.42
C ASN A 219 -0.11 -13.99 1.55
N ASP A 220 -0.88 -12.97 1.16
CA ASP A 220 -2.04 -13.15 0.29
C ASP A 220 -1.65 -13.57 -1.13
N ILE A 221 -0.54 -13.04 -1.67
CA ILE A 221 0.02 -13.50 -2.95
C ILE A 221 0.46 -14.95 -2.87
N ILE A 222 1.21 -15.35 -1.84
CA ILE A 222 1.66 -16.74 -1.67
C ILE A 222 0.46 -17.68 -1.59
N ASN A 223 -0.57 -17.32 -0.82
CA ASN A 223 -1.81 -18.08 -0.77
C ASN A 223 -2.44 -18.23 -2.15
N LYS A 224 -2.43 -17.18 -2.97
CA LYS A 224 -2.93 -17.22 -4.36
C LYS A 224 -2.04 -18.07 -5.28
N MET A 225 -0.73 -18.10 -5.08
CA MET A 225 0.19 -18.97 -5.83
C MET A 225 -0.03 -20.46 -5.55
N PHE A 226 -0.62 -20.84 -4.40
CA PHE A 226 -0.99 -22.25 -4.18
C PHE A 226 -2.22 -22.68 -5.00
N ASP A 227 -3.04 -21.74 -5.48
CA ASP A 227 -4.19 -22.02 -6.33
C ASP A 227 -3.74 -22.30 -7.77
N ARG A 228 -3.60 -23.58 -8.10
CA ARG A 228 -3.30 -24.05 -9.47
C ARG A 228 -4.56 -24.42 -10.26
N SER A 229 -5.74 -24.16 -9.73
CA SER A 229 -7.01 -24.48 -10.37
C SER A 229 -7.32 -23.55 -11.54
N LEU A 230 -8.42 -23.81 -12.25
CA LEU A 230 -8.95 -22.92 -13.28
C LEU A 230 -9.21 -21.49 -12.75
N LEU A 231 -9.56 -21.34 -11.46
CA LEU A 231 -9.78 -20.04 -10.82
C LEU A 231 -8.48 -19.26 -10.56
N GLY A 232 -7.36 -19.98 -10.45
CA GLY A 232 -6.01 -19.42 -10.35
C GLY A 232 -5.40 -19.06 -11.70
N LYS A 233 -6.03 -19.47 -12.82
CA LYS A 233 -5.49 -19.29 -14.18
C LYS A 233 -5.08 -17.85 -14.47
N GLN A 234 -5.99 -16.91 -14.22
CA GLN A 234 -5.80 -15.51 -14.57
C GLN A 234 -4.65 -14.85 -13.80
N PHE A 235 -4.45 -15.25 -12.54
CA PHE A 235 -3.35 -14.77 -11.71
C PHE A 235 -1.99 -15.12 -12.35
N TRP A 236 -1.80 -16.39 -12.70
CA TRP A 236 -0.54 -16.85 -13.28
C TRP A 236 -0.28 -16.29 -14.68
N LEU A 237 -1.31 -16.21 -15.53
CA LEU A 237 -1.18 -15.59 -16.85
C LEU A 237 -0.79 -14.12 -16.74
N THR A 238 -1.40 -13.38 -15.82
CA THR A 238 -1.07 -11.98 -15.57
C THR A 238 0.38 -11.86 -15.10
N LEU A 239 0.78 -12.65 -14.09
CA LEU A 239 2.13 -12.66 -13.55
C LEU A 239 3.19 -12.97 -14.62
N PHE A 240 2.94 -13.95 -15.49
CA PHE A 240 3.92 -14.37 -16.50
C PHE A 240 4.02 -13.44 -17.69
N LYS A 241 2.90 -12.86 -18.14
CA LYS A 241 2.81 -12.17 -19.43
C LYS A 241 2.63 -10.66 -19.36
N LYS A 242 2.07 -10.13 -18.26
CA LYS A 242 1.66 -8.73 -18.16
C LYS A 242 2.48 -7.93 -17.16
N ILE A 243 2.96 -8.57 -16.11
CA ILE A 243 3.76 -7.89 -15.09
C ILE A 243 5.18 -7.64 -15.60
N ASP A 244 5.73 -6.48 -15.22
CA ASP A 244 7.14 -6.18 -15.48
C ASP A 244 8.03 -7.27 -14.85
N LYS A 245 8.86 -7.85 -15.72
CA LYS A 245 9.82 -8.89 -15.39
C LYS A 245 10.80 -8.40 -14.34
N THR A 246 11.26 -7.15 -14.43
CA THR A 246 12.20 -6.56 -13.47
C THR A 246 11.61 -6.55 -12.06
N CYS A 247 10.37 -6.10 -11.89
CA CYS A 247 9.67 -6.14 -10.61
C CYS A 247 9.56 -7.59 -10.09
N THR A 248 9.14 -8.52 -10.94
CA THR A 248 9.00 -9.94 -10.56
C THR A 248 10.31 -10.52 -10.05
N TYR A 249 11.43 -10.22 -10.71
CA TYR A 249 12.74 -10.75 -10.32
C TYR A 249 13.28 -10.10 -9.04
N THR A 250 13.03 -8.80 -8.85
CA THR A 250 13.31 -8.12 -7.58
C THR A 250 12.53 -8.76 -6.44
N VAL A 251 11.25 -9.10 -6.63
CA VAL A 251 10.46 -9.84 -5.64
C VAL A 251 11.05 -11.23 -5.38
N CYS A 252 11.46 -11.97 -6.41
CA CYS A 252 12.15 -13.26 -6.24
C CYS A 252 13.45 -13.15 -5.44
N LYS A 253 14.22 -12.07 -5.64
CA LYS A 253 15.46 -11.79 -4.89
C LYS A 253 15.16 -11.50 -3.42
N ASN A 254 14.13 -10.69 -3.15
CA ASN A 254 13.81 -10.22 -1.81
C ASN A 254 13.05 -11.26 -0.97
N PHE A 255 12.27 -12.14 -1.61
CA PHE A 255 11.38 -13.08 -0.93
C PHE A 255 11.57 -14.52 -1.43
N ASN A 256 12.36 -15.29 -0.68
CA ASN A 256 12.67 -16.68 -1.04
C ASN A 256 11.42 -17.58 -1.16
N THR A 257 10.40 -17.35 -0.33
CA THR A 257 9.13 -18.11 -0.42
C THR A 257 8.39 -17.84 -1.73
N PHE A 258 8.40 -16.59 -2.20
CA PHE A 258 7.85 -16.23 -3.51
C PHE A 258 8.66 -16.92 -4.62
N LEU A 259 9.99 -16.83 -4.59
CA LEU A 259 10.87 -17.51 -5.55
C LEU A 259 10.59 -19.02 -5.61
N SER A 260 10.51 -19.70 -4.47
CA SER A 260 10.24 -21.14 -4.41
C SER A 260 8.92 -21.50 -5.07
N ASN A 261 7.85 -20.74 -4.79
CA ASN A 261 6.54 -20.96 -5.39
C ASN A 261 6.51 -20.63 -6.89
N PHE A 262 7.25 -19.60 -7.31
CA PHE A 262 7.39 -19.24 -8.72
C PHE A 262 8.11 -20.34 -9.51
N LEU A 263 9.24 -20.84 -8.99
CA LEU A 263 9.98 -21.97 -9.59
C LEU A 263 9.15 -23.25 -9.59
N ASN A 264 8.41 -23.54 -8.52
CA ASN A 264 7.46 -24.66 -8.47
C ASN A 264 6.44 -24.60 -9.61
N PHE A 265 5.91 -23.41 -9.90
CA PHE A 265 4.96 -23.21 -10.99
C PHE A 265 5.63 -23.37 -12.37
N ILE A 266 6.82 -22.80 -12.57
CA ILE A 266 7.61 -23.01 -13.79
C ILE A 266 7.84 -24.51 -14.04
N ILE A 267 8.26 -25.24 -13.01
CA ILE A 267 8.48 -26.69 -13.08
C ILE A 267 7.18 -27.42 -13.43
N TYR A 268 6.07 -27.05 -12.78
CA TYR A 268 4.76 -27.63 -13.07
C TYR A 268 4.34 -27.42 -14.53
N VAL A 269 4.41 -26.19 -15.06
CA VAL A 269 4.03 -25.90 -16.45
C VAL A 269 4.96 -26.61 -17.43
N GLY A 270 6.28 -26.54 -17.22
CA GLY A 270 7.27 -27.20 -18.08
C GLY A 270 7.11 -28.73 -18.09
N SER A 271 6.75 -29.35 -16.96
CA SER A 271 6.48 -30.79 -16.89
C SER A 271 5.25 -31.21 -17.70
N MET A 272 4.33 -30.28 -17.99
CA MET A 272 3.12 -30.53 -18.78
C MET A 272 3.31 -30.22 -20.27
N MET A 273 4.50 -29.77 -20.68
CA MET A 273 4.81 -29.54 -22.09
C MET A 273 5.19 -30.84 -22.80
N LYS A 274 4.81 -30.93 -24.07
CA LYS A 274 5.17 -32.03 -24.97
C LYS A 274 5.95 -31.50 -26.16
N LYS A 275 6.89 -32.31 -26.63
CA LYS A 275 7.66 -32.01 -27.83
C LYS A 275 6.81 -32.34 -29.07
N VAL A 276 6.43 -31.30 -29.82
CA VAL A 276 5.69 -31.42 -31.09
C VAL A 276 6.61 -30.94 -32.20
N GLY A 277 7.22 -31.89 -32.91
CA GLY A 277 8.32 -31.59 -33.84
C GLY A 277 9.57 -31.13 -33.09
N ASN A 278 10.09 -29.96 -33.42
CA ASN A 278 11.25 -29.35 -32.75
C ASN A 278 10.87 -28.34 -31.65
N PHE A 279 9.57 -28.18 -31.36
CA PHE A 279 9.09 -27.17 -30.42
C PHE A 279 8.41 -27.81 -29.21
N TRP A 280 8.63 -27.22 -28.04
CA TRP A 280 7.89 -27.54 -26.81
C TRP A 280 6.57 -26.77 -26.80
N LYS A 281 5.46 -27.50 -26.66
CA LYS A 281 4.12 -26.93 -26.58
C LYS A 281 3.37 -27.46 -25.36
N SER A 282 2.63 -26.59 -24.70
CA SER A 282 1.71 -26.97 -23.63
C SER A 282 0.53 -27.77 -24.21
N ASP A 283 0.17 -28.89 -23.58
CA ASP A 283 -0.99 -29.68 -23.99
C ASP A 283 -2.28 -29.10 -23.37
N PRO A 284 -3.21 -28.53 -24.18
CA PRO A 284 -4.44 -27.91 -23.65
C PRO A 284 -5.37 -28.89 -22.94
N ASN A 285 -5.22 -30.19 -23.15
CA ASN A 285 -6.05 -31.21 -22.52
C ASN A 285 -5.58 -31.57 -21.10
N ILE A 286 -4.36 -31.18 -20.72
CA ILE A 286 -3.72 -31.60 -19.47
C ILE A 286 -3.25 -30.37 -18.66
N CYS A 287 -2.84 -29.30 -19.33
CA CYS A 287 -2.39 -28.06 -18.70
C CYS A 287 -3.52 -27.02 -18.68
N PHE A 288 -3.79 -26.43 -17.50
CA PHE A 288 -4.73 -25.31 -17.39
C PHE A 288 -4.20 -23.99 -17.98
N TYR A 289 -2.92 -23.94 -18.35
CA TYR A 289 -2.19 -22.75 -18.81
C TYR A 289 -1.58 -22.97 -20.20
N PRO A 290 -2.35 -23.43 -21.21
CA PRO A 290 -1.80 -23.69 -22.54
C PRO A 290 -1.23 -22.44 -23.20
N GLU A 291 -1.62 -21.24 -22.74
CA GLU A 291 -1.12 -19.98 -23.24
C GLU A 291 0.33 -19.70 -22.82
N ILE A 292 0.85 -20.33 -21.76
CA ILE A 292 2.25 -20.16 -21.36
C ILE A 292 3.12 -21.06 -22.24
N GLU A 293 3.98 -20.43 -23.04
CA GLU A 293 4.83 -21.10 -24.01
C GLU A 293 6.25 -21.35 -23.48
N TYR A 294 7.00 -22.20 -24.18
CA TYR A 294 8.40 -22.47 -23.84
C TYR A 294 9.25 -21.21 -23.78
N ALA A 295 9.01 -20.26 -24.70
CA ALA A 295 9.70 -18.98 -24.73
C ALA A 295 9.44 -18.13 -23.48
N ASP A 296 8.21 -18.18 -22.93
CA ASP A 296 7.86 -17.48 -21.70
C ASP A 296 8.64 -18.07 -20.51
N ILE A 297 8.67 -19.40 -20.39
CA ILE A 297 9.42 -20.12 -19.36
C ILE A 297 10.91 -19.79 -19.44
N LEU A 298 11.49 -19.94 -20.63
CA LEU A 298 12.91 -19.74 -20.86
C LEU A 298 13.31 -18.29 -20.56
N ALA A 299 12.50 -17.30 -20.95
CA ALA A 299 12.76 -15.92 -20.64
C ALA A 299 12.83 -15.66 -19.11
N HIS A 300 11.91 -16.23 -18.33
CA HIS A 300 11.95 -16.09 -16.87
C HIS A 300 13.17 -16.79 -16.25
N ILE A 301 13.50 -17.99 -16.71
CA ILE A 301 14.65 -18.75 -16.21
C ILE A 301 15.97 -18.03 -16.51
N ILE A 302 16.15 -17.51 -17.73
CA ILE A 302 17.36 -16.77 -18.12
C ILE A 302 17.57 -15.57 -17.20
N ASN A 303 16.56 -14.73 -17.02
CA ASN A 303 16.70 -13.54 -16.18
C ASN A 303 16.95 -13.89 -14.69
N LEU A 304 16.32 -14.95 -14.18
CA LEU A 304 16.61 -15.43 -12.82
C LEU A 304 18.04 -15.96 -12.68
N ASN A 305 18.59 -16.56 -13.75
CA ASN A 305 19.97 -17.05 -13.78
C ASN A 305 21.01 -15.92 -13.78
N GLU A 306 20.65 -14.73 -14.25
CA GLU A 306 21.49 -13.53 -14.19
C GLU A 306 21.67 -13.02 -12.75
N ILE A 307 20.74 -13.32 -11.83
CA ILE A 307 20.81 -12.91 -10.43
C ILE A 307 21.71 -13.88 -9.64
N ASP A 308 22.90 -13.43 -9.25
CA ASP A 308 23.91 -14.25 -8.55
C ASP A 308 23.37 -14.98 -7.32
N SER A 309 22.55 -14.31 -6.50
CA SER A 309 21.98 -14.89 -5.28
C SER A 309 20.94 -15.99 -5.53
N ILE A 310 20.35 -16.03 -6.73
CA ILE A 310 19.30 -17.00 -7.12
C ILE A 310 19.90 -18.14 -7.95
N ARG A 311 20.98 -17.89 -8.69
CA ARG A 311 21.57 -18.79 -9.68
C ARG A 311 21.78 -20.22 -9.19
N LEU A 312 22.33 -20.40 -7.99
CA LEU A 312 22.57 -21.74 -7.42
C LEU A 312 21.25 -22.48 -7.16
N THR A 313 20.32 -21.82 -6.46
CA THR A 313 18.99 -22.37 -6.18
C THR A 313 18.25 -22.74 -7.47
N LEU A 314 18.33 -21.90 -8.51
CA LEU A 314 17.72 -22.20 -9.80
C LEU A 314 18.30 -23.47 -10.42
N LYS A 315 19.64 -23.59 -10.47
CA LYS A 315 20.31 -24.77 -11.04
C LYS A 315 19.95 -26.05 -10.31
N ASP A 316 19.95 -26.03 -8.97
CA ASP A 316 19.58 -27.17 -8.15
C ASP A 316 18.13 -27.60 -8.44
N ARG A 317 17.20 -26.64 -8.48
CA ARG A 317 15.78 -26.90 -8.74
C ARG A 317 15.49 -27.44 -10.14
N LEU A 318 16.24 -26.99 -11.16
CA LEU A 318 16.13 -27.53 -12.52
C LEU A 318 16.70 -28.95 -12.60
N LYS A 319 17.78 -29.23 -11.88
CA LYS A 319 18.35 -30.58 -11.79
C LYS A 319 17.37 -31.55 -11.10
N ASP A 320 16.77 -31.14 -9.99
CA ASP A 320 15.75 -31.93 -9.29
C ASP A 320 14.54 -32.22 -10.20
N ALA A 321 14.09 -31.22 -10.97
CA ALA A 321 13.00 -31.37 -11.93
C ALA A 321 13.35 -32.38 -13.04
N LYS A 322 14.58 -32.33 -13.56
CA LYS A 322 15.10 -33.29 -14.53
C LYS A 322 15.06 -34.71 -13.98
N GLU A 323 15.59 -34.93 -12.78
CA GLU A 323 15.65 -36.25 -12.14
C GLU A 323 14.24 -36.80 -11.85
N SER A 324 13.32 -35.92 -11.44
CA SER A 324 11.95 -36.31 -11.04
C SER A 324 11.03 -36.61 -12.21
N THR A 325 11.11 -35.83 -13.30
CA THR A 325 10.16 -35.92 -14.42
C THR A 325 10.69 -36.76 -15.58
N LYS A 326 12.02 -36.95 -15.68
CA LYS A 326 12.71 -37.58 -16.81
C LYS A 326 12.32 -36.97 -18.18
N SER A 327 11.94 -35.69 -18.19
CA SER A 327 11.55 -34.98 -19.41
C SER A 327 12.75 -34.26 -20.03
N ASP A 328 12.92 -34.43 -21.35
CA ASP A 328 14.01 -33.81 -22.13
C ASP A 328 13.92 -32.26 -22.18
N ILE A 329 12.80 -31.67 -21.74
CA ILE A 329 12.64 -30.20 -21.71
C ILE A 329 13.70 -29.55 -20.84
N TRP A 330 14.06 -30.18 -19.73
CA TRP A 330 15.03 -29.65 -18.77
C TRP A 330 16.45 -29.68 -19.34
N ASP A 331 16.78 -30.69 -20.15
CA ASP A 331 18.04 -30.75 -20.88
C ASP A 331 18.16 -29.62 -21.91
N GLN A 332 17.07 -29.36 -22.65
CA GLN A 332 17.01 -28.23 -23.57
C GLN A 332 17.18 -26.89 -22.84
N ILE A 333 16.44 -26.68 -21.74
CA ILE A 333 16.53 -25.45 -20.93
C ILE A 333 17.95 -25.24 -20.40
N LEU A 334 18.59 -26.28 -19.83
CA LEU A 334 19.95 -26.18 -19.30
C LEU A 334 20.98 -25.86 -20.39
N SER A 335 20.80 -26.43 -21.59
CA SER A 335 21.65 -26.10 -22.74
C SER A 335 21.43 -24.67 -23.21
N ASP A 336 20.17 -24.22 -23.30
CA ASP A 336 19.82 -22.87 -23.78
C ASP A 336 20.31 -21.78 -22.82
N ILE A 337 20.33 -22.05 -21.50
CA ILE A 337 20.91 -21.14 -20.49
C ILE A 337 22.43 -21.04 -20.63
N SER A 338 23.10 -22.14 -20.98
CA SER A 338 24.57 -22.22 -21.04
C SER A 338 25.16 -21.66 -22.35
N ASN A 339 24.33 -21.52 -23.38
CA ASN A 339 24.70 -20.99 -24.70
C ASN A 339 24.49 -19.47 -24.84
N LYS A 340 24.14 -18.79 -23.75
CA LYS A 340 24.17 -17.33 -23.58
C LYS A 340 25.31 -16.96 -22.64
#